data_AF-A0A973P1D9-F1
#
_entry.id   AF-A0A973P1D9-F1
#
_cell.length_a   1.000
_cell.length_b   1.000
_cell.length_c   1.000
_cell.angle_alpha   90.00
_cell.angle_beta   90.00
_cell.angle_gamma   90.00
#
_symmetry.space_group_name_H-M   'P 1'
#
loop_
_entity.id
_entity.type
_entity.pdbx_description
1 polymer ?
#
loop_
_entity_poly.entity_id
_entity_poly.type
_entity_poly.pdbx_seq_one_letter_code
_entity_poly.pdbx_strand_id
1 'polypeptide(L)'
;MAEQVKVELGAVQETLFIPLAGRARESGRKHPVVRDPKAVEIVDAVDFDVRRYSRGWGGGVTVLRTAVFDEYVRAFLAEHPDGTVVELGTGLNTRFDRVDNGRVRWIDLDLPDTIALRRRFF
;
A
#
# COMPACT_ATOMS: atom_id res chain seq x y z
N MET A 1 -15.32 15.85 11.89
CA MET A 1 -13.86 15.83 11.65
C MET A 1 -13.38 14.45 12.03
N ALA A 2 -12.79 13.69 11.12
CA ALA A 2 -12.34 12.33 11.41
C ALA A 2 -11.20 12.38 12.44
N GLU A 3 -11.26 11.52 13.45
CA GLU A 3 -10.24 11.41 14.48
C GLU A 3 -8.95 10.87 13.83
N GLN A 4 -7.87 11.64 13.90
CA GLN A 4 -6.61 11.25 13.26
C GLN A 4 -5.91 10.15 14.05
N VAL A 5 -5.31 9.22 13.31
CA VAL A 5 -4.66 8.04 13.86
C VAL A 5 -3.25 8.41 14.33
N LYS A 6 -3.05 8.62 15.63
CA LYS A 6 -1.70 8.85 16.20
C LYS A 6 -0.88 7.56 16.10
N VAL A 7 0.21 7.57 15.34
CA VAL A 7 1.08 6.40 15.15
C VAL A 7 2.38 6.60 15.92
N GLU A 8 2.64 5.77 16.93
CA GLU A 8 3.96 5.67 17.54
C GLU A 8 4.82 4.73 16.69
N LEU A 9 5.81 5.31 15.98
CA LEU A 9 6.62 4.61 15.00
C LEU A 9 7.98 4.24 15.61
N GLY A 10 8.33 2.95 15.56
CA GLY A 10 9.73 2.54 15.60
C GLY A 10 10.43 2.77 14.25
N ALA A 11 11.76 2.61 14.21
CA ALA A 11 12.57 2.87 13.03
C ALA A 11 12.18 2.00 11.81
N VAL A 12 11.64 0.79 12.02
CA VAL A 12 11.17 -0.08 10.93
C VAL A 12 9.87 0.46 10.33
N GLN A 13 8.95 0.93 11.18
CA GLN A 13 7.63 1.41 10.77
C GLN A 13 7.71 2.69 9.95
N GLU A 14 8.72 3.55 10.16
CA GLU A 14 8.96 4.72 9.31
C GLU A 14 9.18 4.36 7.84
N THR A 15 9.86 3.25 7.55
CA THR A 15 10.15 2.86 6.15
C THR A 15 8.90 2.43 5.39
N LEU A 16 7.85 1.96 6.08
CA LEU A 16 6.56 1.57 5.49
C LEU A 16 5.85 2.76 4.82
N PHE A 17 6.15 3.98 5.26
CA PHE A 17 5.56 5.19 4.71
C PHE A 17 6.18 5.62 3.38
N ILE A 18 7.40 5.18 3.04
CA ILE A 18 8.02 5.51 1.75
C ILE A 18 7.17 4.99 0.57
N PRO A 19 6.88 3.68 0.46
CA PRO A 19 6.05 3.18 -0.65
C PRO A 19 4.61 3.69 -0.57
N LEU A 20 4.04 3.86 0.63
CA LEU A 20 2.69 4.41 0.81
C LEU A 20 2.60 5.85 0.29
N ALA A 21 3.50 6.73 0.73
CA ALA A 21 3.57 8.13 0.30
C ALA A 21 3.84 8.24 -1.21
N GLY A 22 4.69 7.36 -1.74
CA GLY A 22 4.96 7.26 -3.17
C GLY A 22 3.69 7.03 -3.97
N ARG A 23 2.88 6.01 -3.60
CA ARG A 23 1.62 5.69 -4.28
C ARG A 23 0.54 6.76 -4.10
N ALA A 24 0.41 7.34 -2.91
CA ALA A 24 -0.52 8.45 -2.68
C ALA A 24 -0.17 9.67 -3.53
N ARG A 25 1.12 10.04 -3.60
CA ARG A 25 1.59 11.15 -4.44
C ARG A 25 1.39 10.86 -5.93
N GLU A 26 1.71 9.64 -6.38
CA GLU A 26 1.53 9.24 -7.78
C GLU A 26 0.06 9.36 -8.20
N SER A 27 -0.86 8.94 -7.34
CA SER A 27 -2.30 8.96 -7.60
C SER A 27 -2.86 10.34 -7.92
N GLY A 28 -2.22 11.41 -7.43
CA GLY A 28 -2.59 12.80 -7.69
C GLY A 28 -2.03 13.39 -8.99
N ARG A 29 -1.22 12.65 -9.76
CA ARG A 29 -0.65 13.16 -11.02
C ARG A 29 -1.68 13.14 -12.15
N LYS A 30 -1.45 13.99 -13.16
CA LYS A 30 -2.29 14.06 -14.37
C LYS A 30 -2.36 12.72 -15.13
N HIS A 31 -1.22 12.02 -15.23
CA HIS A 31 -1.08 10.72 -15.89
C HIS A 31 -0.36 9.76 -14.93
N PRO A 32 -1.07 9.18 -13.96
CA PRO A 32 -0.47 8.34 -12.93
C PRO A 32 -0.15 6.94 -13.49
N VAL A 33 1.01 6.39 -13.09
CA VAL A 33 1.38 4.99 -13.36
C VAL A 33 0.48 4.04 -12.58
N VAL A 34 0.17 4.37 -11.33
CA VAL A 34 -0.76 3.63 -10.46
C VAL A 34 -1.73 4.62 -9.84
N ARG A 35 -3.02 4.30 -9.87
CA ARG A 35 -4.05 4.98 -9.06
C ARG A 35 -4.35 4.13 -7.83
N ASP A 36 -4.15 4.71 -6.66
CA ASP A 36 -4.27 4.05 -5.36
C ASP A 36 -5.05 4.93 -4.39
N PRO A 37 -6.40 4.97 -4.49
CA PRO A 37 -7.25 5.78 -3.62
C PRO A 37 -7.11 5.41 -2.15
N LYS A 38 -6.94 4.13 -1.84
CA LYS A 38 -6.76 3.68 -0.45
C LYS A 38 -5.45 4.20 0.14
N ALA A 39 -4.36 4.27 -0.63
CA ALA A 39 -3.14 4.90 -0.13
C ALA A 39 -3.33 6.40 0.18
N VAL A 40 -4.12 7.12 -0.62
CA VAL A 40 -4.45 8.53 -0.36
C VAL A 40 -5.25 8.66 0.94
N GLU A 41 -6.28 7.83 1.13
CA GLU A 41 -7.09 7.77 2.35
C GLU A 41 -6.22 7.53 3.61
N ILE A 42 -5.32 6.54 3.55
CA ILE A 42 -4.42 6.22 4.67
C ILE A 42 -3.49 7.40 4.97
N VAL A 43 -2.92 8.04 3.93
CA VAL A 43 -2.04 9.21 4.12
C VAL A 43 -2.78 10.38 4.77
N ASP A 44 -4.03 10.62 4.38
CA ASP A 44 -4.84 11.73 4.91
C ASP A 44 -5.36 11.45 6.34
N ALA A 45 -5.43 10.18 6.76
CA ALA A 45 -5.86 9.77 8.10
C ALA A 45 -4.74 9.80 9.17
N VAL A 46 -3.48 9.92 8.78
CA VAL A 46 -2.32 9.87 9.68
C VAL A 46 -1.91 11.28 10.11
N ASP A 47 -1.76 11.49 11.42
CA ASP A 47 -1.26 12.74 12.01
C ASP A 47 0.28 12.84 11.94
N PHE A 48 0.81 12.84 10.71
CA PHE A 48 2.26 12.90 10.45
C PHE A 48 2.54 13.34 9.00
N ASP A 49 3.63 14.06 8.76
CA ASP A 49 4.03 14.47 7.39
C ASP A 49 4.63 13.29 6.61
N VAL A 50 3.75 12.36 6.19
CA VAL A 50 4.09 11.21 5.35
C VAL A 50 4.64 11.65 3.99
N ARG A 51 4.27 12.85 3.52
CA ARG A 51 4.69 13.36 2.19
C ARG A 51 6.19 13.60 2.13
N ARG A 52 6.88 13.81 3.27
CA ARG A 52 8.35 13.90 3.33
C ARG A 52 9.04 12.66 2.78
N TYR A 53 8.44 11.48 2.90
CA TYR A 53 8.99 10.20 2.44
C TYR A 53 8.82 9.94 0.94
N SER A 54 8.03 10.76 0.25
CA SER A 54 7.82 10.64 -1.20
C SER A 54 8.86 11.41 -2.03
N ARG A 55 9.81 12.10 -1.38
CA ARG A 55 10.81 12.94 -2.04
C ARG A 55 12.05 12.10 -2.39
N GLY A 56 12.40 12.05 -3.69
CA GLY A 56 13.60 11.37 -4.20
C GLY A 56 13.30 10.12 -5.04
N TRP A 57 14.37 9.45 -5.50
CA TRP A 57 14.30 8.29 -6.39
C TRP A 57 13.51 7.11 -5.79
N GLY A 58 13.55 6.91 -4.48
CA GLY A 58 12.87 5.81 -3.79
C GLY A 58 11.35 5.79 -3.99
N GLY A 59 10.70 6.97 -4.05
CA GLY A 59 9.26 7.06 -4.31
C GLY A 59 8.88 6.60 -5.72
N GLY A 60 9.65 6.98 -6.74
CA GLY A 60 9.40 6.57 -8.12
C GLY A 60 9.64 5.07 -8.35
N VAL A 61 10.73 4.53 -7.80
CA VAL A 61 11.04 3.10 -7.91
C VAL A 61 9.96 2.24 -7.23
N THR A 62 9.48 2.66 -6.05
CA THR A 62 8.43 1.90 -5.35
C THR A 62 7.08 1.92 -6.09
N VAL A 63 6.76 3.01 -6.79
CA VAL A 63 5.57 3.10 -7.66
C VAL A 63 5.68 2.18 -8.87
N LEU A 64 6.81 2.19 -9.59
CA LEU A 64 7.03 1.28 -10.73
C LEU A 64 6.99 -0.17 -10.30
N ARG A 65 7.66 -0.49 -9.18
CA ARG A 65 7.62 -1.81 -8.56
C ARG A 65 6.18 -2.23 -8.25
N THR A 66 5.36 -1.31 -7.73
CA THR A 66 3.94 -1.56 -7.47
C THR A 66 3.21 -1.97 -8.75
N ALA A 67 3.35 -1.20 -9.82
CA ALA A 67 2.69 -1.50 -11.10
C ALA A 67 3.07 -2.89 -11.64
N VAL A 68 4.37 -3.23 -11.60
CA VAL A 68 4.86 -4.55 -12.06
C VAL A 68 4.24 -5.70 -11.25
N PHE A 69 4.22 -5.58 -9.92
CA PHE A 69 3.61 -6.62 -9.09
C PHE A 69 2.10 -6.70 -9.25
N ASP A 70 1.42 -5.57 -9.45
CA ASP A 70 -0.02 -5.57 -9.72
C ASP A 70 -0.33 -6.33 -11.03
N GLU A 71 0.46 -6.13 -12.09
CA GLU A 71 0.34 -6.89 -13.34
C GLU A 71 0.58 -8.39 -13.13
N TYR A 72 1.61 -8.77 -12.38
CA TYR A 72 1.87 -10.19 -12.08
C TYR A 72 0.72 -10.85 -11.32
N VAL A 73 0.15 -10.14 -10.34
CA VAL A 73 -1.01 -10.66 -9.60
C VAL A 73 -2.24 -10.74 -10.51
N ARG A 74 -2.49 -9.75 -11.38
CA ARG A 74 -3.60 -9.81 -12.35
C ARG A 74 -3.44 -10.97 -13.33
N ALA A 75 -2.25 -11.19 -13.85
CA ALA A 75 -1.96 -12.31 -14.73
C ALA A 75 -2.22 -13.65 -14.03
N PHE A 76 -1.71 -13.81 -12.81
CA PHE A 76 -1.99 -14.99 -11.99
C PHE A 76 -3.49 -15.21 -11.76
N LEU A 77 -4.23 -14.15 -11.41
CA LEU A 77 -5.68 -14.25 -11.16
C LEU A 77 -6.53 -14.42 -12.42
N ALA A 78 -6.00 -14.07 -13.60
CA ALA A 78 -6.65 -14.38 -14.88
C ALA A 78 -6.57 -15.90 -15.17
N GLU A 79 -5.44 -16.54 -14.84
CA GLU A 79 -5.24 -17.98 -14.99
C GLU A 79 -5.87 -18.79 -13.84
N HIS A 80 -5.90 -18.21 -12.64
CA HIS A 80 -6.40 -18.83 -11.41
C HIS A 80 -7.39 -17.89 -10.68
N PRO A 81 -8.66 -17.81 -11.13
CA PRO A 81 -9.64 -16.86 -10.57
C PRO A 81 -9.88 -17.00 -9.05
N ASP A 82 -9.84 -18.23 -8.52
CA ASP A 82 -9.97 -18.52 -7.07
C ASP A 82 -8.60 -18.75 -6.39
N GLY A 83 -7.53 -18.29 -7.04
CA GLY A 83 -6.16 -18.45 -6.55
C GLY A 83 -5.96 -17.82 -5.17
N THR A 84 -4.94 -18.31 -4.46
CA THR A 84 -4.49 -17.68 -3.21
C THR A 84 -3.30 -16.78 -3.48
N VAL A 85 -3.37 -15.53 -3.05
CA VAL A 85 -2.24 -14.61 -3.06
C VAL A 85 -1.81 -14.33 -1.62
N VAL A 86 -0.51 -14.49 -1.36
CA VAL A 86 0.10 -14.23 -0.05
C VAL A 86 1.04 -13.03 -0.17
N GLU A 87 0.69 -11.93 0.48
CA GLU A 87 1.55 -10.75 0.57
C GLU A 87 2.48 -10.90 1.78
N LEU A 88 3.75 -11.20 1.51
CA LEU A 88 4.80 -11.33 2.54
C LEU A 88 5.42 -9.96 2.84
N GLY A 89 5.43 -9.57 4.11
CA GLY A 89 5.86 -8.23 4.50
C GLY A 89 4.87 -7.17 4.02
N THR A 90 3.56 -7.41 4.25
CA THR A 90 2.48 -6.60 3.68
C THR A 90 2.56 -5.11 4.06
N GLY A 91 3.10 -4.77 5.23
CA GLY A 91 3.18 -3.39 5.68
C GLY A 91 1.86 -2.63 5.51
N LEU A 92 1.96 -1.46 4.86
CA LEU A 92 0.83 -0.61 4.45
C LEU A 92 0.54 -0.75 2.95
N ASN A 93 0.73 -1.94 2.38
CA ASN A 93 0.40 -2.22 0.98
C ASN A 93 -1.12 -2.32 0.79
N THR A 94 -1.63 -1.69 -0.27
CA THR A 94 -3.05 -1.57 -0.64
C THR A 94 -3.34 -2.33 -1.95
N ARG A 95 -2.51 -3.34 -2.29
CA ARG A 95 -2.61 -4.06 -3.57
C ARG A 95 -3.95 -4.76 -3.73
N PHE A 96 -4.46 -5.39 -2.66
CA PHE A 96 -5.76 -6.04 -2.68
C PHE A 96 -6.85 -5.10 -3.22
N ASP A 97 -6.92 -3.86 -2.72
CA ASP A 97 -7.89 -2.85 -3.16
C ASP A 97 -7.83 -2.51 -4.65
N ARG A 98 -6.69 -2.78 -5.31
CA ARG A 98 -6.50 -2.52 -6.75
C ARG A 98 -6.70 -3.75 -7.61
N VAL A 99 -6.36 -4.96 -7.12
CA VAL A 99 -6.26 -6.17 -7.95
C VAL A 99 -7.32 -7.22 -7.64
N ASP A 100 -8.14 -7.03 -6.61
CA ASP A 100 -9.23 -7.93 -6.29
C ASP A 100 -10.16 -8.18 -7.50
N ASN A 101 -10.48 -9.46 -7.71
CA ASN A 101 -11.39 -9.94 -8.74
C ASN A 101 -12.73 -10.45 -8.14
N GLY A 102 -12.94 -10.27 -6.83
CA GLY A 102 -14.09 -10.72 -6.06
C GLY A 102 -14.08 -12.21 -5.68
N ARG A 103 -13.01 -12.95 -6.03
CA ARG A 103 -12.90 -14.41 -5.84
C ARG A 103 -11.59 -14.85 -5.19
N VAL A 104 -10.53 -14.06 -5.34
CA VAL A 104 -9.21 -14.33 -4.79
C VAL A 104 -9.24 -14.58 -3.28
N ARG A 105 -8.47 -15.56 -2.81
CA ARG A 105 -8.16 -15.68 -1.38
C ARG A 105 -6.91 -14.87 -1.07
N TRP A 106 -7.07 -13.74 -0.39
CA TRP A 106 -5.94 -12.87 -0.02
C TRP A 106 -5.44 -13.15 1.40
N ILE A 107 -4.12 -13.24 1.58
CA ILE A 107 -3.48 -13.42 2.89
C ILE A 107 -2.40 -12.36 3.06
N ASP A 108 -2.55 -11.52 4.07
CA ASP A 108 -1.54 -10.55 4.50
C ASP A 108 -0.68 -11.16 5.63
N LEU A 109 0.63 -11.23 5.44
CA LEU A 109 1.57 -11.74 6.43
C LEU A 109 2.65 -10.71 6.76
N ASP A 110 2.83 -10.40 8.04
CA ASP A 110 3.88 -9.52 8.55
C ASP A 110 4.10 -9.76 10.06
N LEU A 111 5.06 -9.05 10.65
CA LEU A 111 5.31 -9.06 12.09
C LEU A 111 4.09 -8.52 12.87
N PRO A 112 3.87 -8.97 14.13
CA PRO A 112 2.70 -8.59 14.92
C PRO A 112 2.46 -7.08 15.01
N ASP A 113 3.50 -6.28 15.23
CA ASP A 113 3.38 -4.82 15.36
C ASP A 113 2.96 -4.16 14.03
N THR A 114 3.46 -4.67 12.91
CA THR A 114 3.08 -4.20 11.57
C THR A 114 1.61 -4.54 11.28
N ILE A 115 1.18 -5.75 11.62
CA ILE A 115 -0.22 -6.17 11.47
C ILE A 115 -1.14 -5.34 12.40
N ALA A 116 -0.71 -5.07 13.62
CA ALA A 116 -1.46 -4.22 14.56
C ALA A 116 -1.63 -2.80 14.00
N LEU A 117 -0.57 -2.23 13.40
CA LEU A 117 -0.66 -0.95 12.70
C LEU A 117 -1.61 -1.01 11.49
N ARG A 118 -1.47 -2.02 10.64
CA ARG A 118 -2.30 -2.22 9.44
C ARG A 118 -3.79 -2.22 9.77
N ARG A 119 -4.21 -2.94 10.83
CA ARG A 119 -5.61 -3.02 11.29
C ARG A 119 -6.25 -1.69 11.71
N ARG A 120 -5.47 -0.60 11.80
CA ARG A 120 -6.01 0.75 12.06
C ARG A 120 -6.56 1.42 10.80
N PHE A 121 -6.26 0.85 9.63
CA PHE A 121 -6.54 1.44 8.32
C PHE A 121 -7.43 0.58 7.41
N PHE A 122 -7.49 -0.73 7.67
CA PHE A 122 -8.28 -1.73 6.94
C PHE A 122 -9.19 -2.44 7.92
#